data_AF-A0A1X2GBN2-F1
#
_entry.id   AF-A0A1X2GBN2-F1
#
_cell.length_a   1.000
_cell.length_b   1.000
_cell.length_c   1.000
_cell.angle_alpha   90.00
_cell.angle_beta   90.00
_cell.angle_gamma   90.00
#
_symmetry.space_group_name_H-M   'P 1'
#
loop_
_entity.id
_entity.type
_entity.pdbx_description
1 polymer ?
#
loop_
_entity_poly.entity_id
_entity_poly.type
_entity_poly.pdbx_seq_one_letter_code
_entity_poly.pdbx_strand_id
1 'polypeptide(L)'
;MSVEARLCKEIVEEEFGIFPSEVTYQLLIKGRMPLGEIVRFTNLNRRQVRESLTVLIQHGLCYFTEPITSLTARELTYYVIDATKILMRLRMGSILQLTNDTFGEEGQDIVNQIFLNGRMTLDGLKATLALDYDSK
;
A
#
# COMPACT_ATOMS: atom_id res chain seq x y z
N MET A 1 -11.73 -8.42 18.55
CA MET A 1 -11.43 -8.23 17.12
C MET A 1 -11.93 -6.85 16.72
N SER A 2 -11.06 -5.99 16.19
CA SER A 2 -11.47 -4.65 15.75
C SER A 2 -12.26 -4.72 14.45
N VAL A 3 -13.44 -4.08 14.40
CA VAL A 3 -14.26 -3.96 13.18
C VAL A 3 -13.49 -3.25 12.07
N GLU A 4 -12.70 -2.24 12.44
CA GLU A 4 -11.82 -1.49 11.54
C GLU A 4 -10.81 -2.40 10.83
N ALA A 5 -10.16 -3.31 11.58
CA ALA A 5 -9.17 -4.22 11.02
C ALA A 5 -9.80 -5.19 10.01
N ARG A 6 -11.05 -5.62 10.23
CA ARG A 6 -11.78 -6.46 9.29
C ARG A 6 -12.11 -5.70 8.01
N LEU A 7 -12.62 -4.47 8.12
CA LEU A 7 -12.89 -3.65 6.95
C LEU A 7 -11.62 -3.36 6.15
N CYS A 8 -10.52 -3.03 6.81
CA CYS A 8 -9.23 -2.81 6.15
C CYS A 8 -8.74 -4.08 5.43
N LYS A 9 -8.97 -5.27 5.99
CA LYS A 9 -8.66 -6.53 5.33
C LYS A 9 -9.45 -6.67 4.02
N GLU A 10 -10.76 -6.46 4.04
CA GLU A 10 -11.60 -6.58 2.84
C GLU A 10 -11.18 -5.59 1.74
N ILE A 11 -10.91 -4.33 2.09
CA ILE A 11 -10.46 -3.30 1.13
C ILE A 11 -9.15 -3.74 0.45
N VAL A 12 -8.18 -4.19 1.24
CA VAL A 12 -6.87 -4.62 0.71
C VAL A 12 -7.01 -5.92 -0.10
N GLU A 13 -7.93 -6.80 0.26
CA GLU A 13 -8.19 -8.04 -0.48
C GLU A 13 -8.78 -7.77 -1.86
N GLU A 14 -9.72 -6.84 -1.97
CA GLU A 14 -10.32 -6.42 -3.24
C GLU A 14 -9.28 -5.81 -4.19
N GLU A 15 -8.35 -5.01 -3.67
CA GLU A 15 -7.39 -4.27 -4.51
C GLU A 15 -6.10 -5.05 -4.80
N PHE A 16 -5.62 -5.86 -3.87
CA PHE A 16 -4.29 -6.50 -3.95
C PHE A 16 -4.31 -8.01 -3.75
N GLY A 17 -5.46 -8.58 -3.41
CA GLY A 17 -5.65 -10.01 -3.19
C GLY A 17 -5.35 -10.48 -1.77
N ILE A 18 -5.39 -11.81 -1.62
CA ILE A 18 -5.51 -12.50 -0.32
C ILE A 18 -4.22 -12.43 0.51
N PHE A 19 -3.03 -12.43 -0.11
CA PHE A 19 -1.78 -12.43 0.66
C PHE A 19 -1.49 -11.06 1.31
N PRO A 20 -1.60 -9.93 0.59
CA PRO A 20 -1.50 -8.61 1.22
C PRO A 20 -2.59 -8.34 2.25
N SER A 21 -3.81 -8.86 2.04
CA SER A 21 -4.91 -8.70 3.00
C SER A 21 -4.61 -9.40 4.32
N GLU A 22 -4.08 -10.62 4.28
CA GLU A 22 -3.74 -11.38 5.48
C GLU A 22 -2.55 -10.77 6.24
N VAL A 23 -1.51 -10.31 5.52
CA VAL A 23 -0.39 -9.56 6.14
C VAL A 23 -0.89 -8.28 6.81
N THR A 24 -1.78 -7.54 6.15
CA THR A 24 -2.39 -6.32 6.68
C THR A 24 -3.18 -6.60 7.95
N TYR A 25 -4.03 -7.63 7.93
CA TYR A 25 -4.85 -8.01 9.07
C TYR A 25 -3.99 -8.37 10.29
N GLN A 26 -2.94 -9.18 10.11
CA GLN A 26 -2.04 -9.54 11.21
C GLN A 26 -1.30 -8.33 11.80
N LEU A 27 -0.82 -7.41 10.95
CA LEU A 27 -0.16 -6.17 11.39
C LEU A 27 -1.12 -5.23 12.13
N LEU A 28 -2.40 -5.16 11.73
CA LEU A 28 -3.41 -4.35 12.42
C LEU A 28 -3.80 -4.93 13.79
N ILE A 29 -3.89 -6.25 13.91
CA ILE A 29 -4.30 -6.89 15.16
C ILE A 29 -3.14 -6.96 16.17
N LYS A 30 -1.91 -7.20 15.71
CA LYS A 30 -0.75 -7.42 16.58
C LYS A 30 0.15 -6.18 16.73
N GLY A 31 -0.07 -5.16 15.92
CA GLY A 31 0.79 -3.99 15.85
C GLY A 31 2.07 -4.25 15.05
N ARG A 32 3.07 -3.39 15.25
CA ARG A 32 4.32 -3.45 14.48
C ARG A 32 5.11 -4.73 14.77
N MET A 33 5.69 -5.34 13.74
CA MET A 33 6.45 -6.59 13.90
C MET A 33 7.50 -6.81 12.81
N PRO A 34 8.53 -7.62 13.09
CA PRO A 34 9.56 -7.95 12.11
C PRO A 34 9.07 -9.02 11.12
N LEU A 35 9.73 -9.10 9.96
CA LEU A 35 9.38 -10.03 8.87
C LEU A 35 9.19 -11.49 9.35
N GLY A 36 10.04 -11.97 10.26
CA GLY A 36 9.97 -13.35 10.75
C GLY A 36 8.70 -13.64 11.55
N GLU A 37 8.21 -12.66 12.31
CA GLU A 37 6.95 -12.80 13.02
C GLU A 37 5.75 -12.74 12.09
N ILE A 38 5.79 -11.88 11.07
CA ILE A 38 4.73 -11.81 10.05
C ILE A 38 4.58 -13.16 9.35
N VAL A 39 5.70 -13.79 8.95
CA VAL A 39 5.72 -15.14 8.38
C VAL A 39 5.08 -16.15 9.33
N ARG A 40 5.46 -16.11 10.62
CA ARG A 40 4.93 -17.03 11.63
C ARG A 40 3.43 -16.86 11.87
N PHE A 41 2.93 -15.63 11.90
CA PHE A 41 1.53 -15.36 12.24
C PHE A 41 0.57 -15.47 11.06
N THR A 42 1.04 -15.23 9.84
CA THR A 42 0.23 -15.39 8.62
C THR A 42 0.26 -16.82 8.08
N ASN A 43 1.21 -17.66 8.50
CA ASN A 43 1.51 -18.97 7.90
C ASN A 43 1.83 -18.91 6.39
N LEU A 44 2.17 -17.72 5.87
CA LEU A 44 2.62 -17.53 4.50
C LEU A 44 4.11 -17.78 4.38
N ASN A 45 4.57 -18.16 3.19
CA ASN A 45 6.00 -18.31 2.98
C ASN A 45 6.70 -16.94 2.95
N ARG A 46 8.01 -16.92 3.22
CA ARG A 46 8.79 -15.68 3.29
C ARG A 46 8.75 -14.84 2.02
N ARG A 47 8.59 -15.48 0.86
CA ARG A 47 8.49 -14.80 -0.44
C ARG A 47 7.17 -14.04 -0.55
N GLN A 48 6.04 -14.70 -0.28
CA GLN A 48 4.70 -14.11 -0.28
C GLN A 48 4.61 -12.91 0.67
N VAL A 49 5.17 -13.03 1.88
CA VAL A 49 5.18 -11.92 2.84
C VAL A 49 6.00 -10.74 2.31
N ARG A 50 7.17 -10.99 1.70
CA ARG A 50 7.99 -9.92 1.10
C ARG A 50 7.28 -9.24 -0.05
N GLU A 51 6.73 -10.00 -0.98
CA GLU A 51 5.96 -9.46 -2.12
C GLU A 51 4.76 -8.64 -1.63
N SER A 52 4.03 -9.14 -0.63
CA SER A 52 2.93 -8.42 0.00
C SER A 52 3.36 -7.10 0.63
N LEU A 53 4.44 -7.12 1.43
CA LEU A 53 4.98 -5.90 2.04
C LEU A 53 5.46 -4.90 0.98
N THR A 54 6.07 -5.37 -0.11
CA THR A 54 6.49 -4.49 -1.22
C THR A 54 5.30 -3.74 -1.81
N VAL A 55 4.20 -4.45 -2.13
CA VAL A 55 2.98 -3.82 -2.66
C VAL A 55 2.41 -2.82 -1.65
N LEU A 56 2.28 -3.21 -0.39
CA LEU A 56 1.72 -2.33 0.65
C LEU A 56 2.58 -1.08 0.89
N ILE A 57 3.91 -1.20 0.83
CA ILE A 57 4.85 -0.06 0.95
C ILE A 57 4.74 0.84 -0.30
N GLN A 58 4.65 0.25 -1.49
CA GLN A 58 4.53 0.94 -2.76
C GLN A 58 3.28 1.83 -2.81
N HIS A 59 2.16 1.35 -2.26
CA HIS A 59 0.92 2.12 -2.13
C HIS A 59 0.85 3.00 -0.87
N GLY A 60 1.92 3.05 -0.07
CA GLY A 60 1.99 3.89 1.13
C GLY A 60 1.04 3.46 2.26
N LEU A 61 0.65 2.19 2.28
CA LEU A 61 -0.21 1.60 3.32
C LEU A 61 0.61 1.00 4.47
N CYS A 62 1.84 0.56 4.16
CA CYS A 62 2.79 0.01 5.11
C CYS A 62 4.04 0.89 5.22
N TYR A 63 4.52 1.04 6.44
CA TYR A 63 5.75 1.76 6.79
C TYR A 63 6.71 0.82 7.50
N PHE A 64 8.00 1.11 7.40
CA PHE A 64 9.04 0.31 8.05
C PHE A 64 10.04 1.20 8.77
N THR A 65 10.66 0.66 9.82
CA THR A 65 11.76 1.33 10.52
C THR A 65 13.08 1.03 9.82
N GLU A 66 13.89 2.05 9.57
CA GLU A 66 15.26 1.84 9.13
C GLU A 66 16.06 1.18 10.26
N PRO A 67 16.78 0.08 10.00
CA PRO A 67 17.59 -0.55 11.01
C PRO A 67 18.76 0.37 11.34
N ILE A 68 18.87 0.83 12.60
CA ILE A 68 20.06 1.55 13.04
C ILE A 68 21.18 0.53 13.11
N THR A 69 22.09 0.59 12.13
CA THR A 69 23.27 -0.28 12.12
C THR A 69 24.29 0.34 13.08
N SER A 70 24.24 -0.07 14.34
CA SER A 70 25.34 0.14 15.28
C SER A 70 26.38 -0.97 15.11
N LEU A 71 27.65 -0.69 15.45
CA LEU A 71 28.76 -1.65 15.40
C LEU A 71 28.52 -2.91 16.26
N THR A 72 27.53 -2.91 17.15
CA THR A 72 27.31 -3.94 18.18
C THR A 72 25.95 -4.64 18.10
N ALA A 73 24.96 -4.11 17.38
CA ALA A 73 23.65 -4.73 17.25
C ALA A 73 23.00 -4.45 15.89
N ARG A 74 22.53 -5.51 15.22
CA ARG A 74 21.68 -5.42 14.04
C ARG A 74 20.23 -5.31 14.50
N GLU A 75 19.72 -4.09 14.58
CA GLU A 75 18.29 -3.88 14.86
C GLU A 75 17.42 -4.49 13.74
N LEU A 76 16.30 -5.10 14.13
CA LEU A 76 15.34 -5.68 13.20
C LEU A 76 14.50 -4.57 12.57
N THR A 77 14.23 -4.67 11.26
CA THR A 77 13.23 -3.85 10.58
C THR A 77 11.84 -4.25 11.08
N TYR A 78 11.09 -3.29 11.64
CA TYR A 78 9.69 -3.48 12.01
C TYR A 78 8.80 -2.88 10.93
N TYR A 79 7.71 -3.56 10.61
CA TYR A 79 6.68 -3.11 9.69
C TYR A 79 5.43 -2.71 10.47
N VAL A 80 4.72 -1.67 10.01
CA VAL A 80 3.48 -1.17 10.60
C VAL A 80 2.51 -0.73 9.50
N ILE A 81 1.23 -0.98 9.70
CA ILE A 81 0.16 -0.55 8.79
C ILE A 81 -0.51 0.72 9.32
N ASP A 82 -0.88 1.61 8.40
CA ASP A 82 -1.75 2.75 8.69
C ASP A 82 -3.19 2.46 8.22
N ALA A 83 -4.06 2.14 9.17
CA ALA A 83 -5.47 1.87 8.90
C ALA A 83 -6.19 3.07 8.27
N THR A 84 -5.81 4.30 8.65
CA THR A 84 -6.42 5.52 8.11
C THR A 84 -6.16 5.62 6.61
N LYS A 85 -4.95 5.29 6.16
CA LYS A 85 -4.60 5.30 4.73
C LYS A 85 -5.38 4.26 3.94
N ILE A 86 -5.61 3.08 4.51
CA ILE A 86 -6.43 2.04 3.88
C ILE A 86 -7.88 2.52 3.75
N LEU A 87 -8.48 3.05 4.82
CA LEU A 87 -9.86 3.55 4.80
C LEU A 87 -10.04 4.72 3.82
N MET A 88 -9.01 5.54 3.62
CA MET A 88 -9.04 6.64 2.65
C MET A 88 -9.14 6.15 1.20
N ARG A 89 -8.82 4.88 0.90
CA ARG A 89 -8.98 4.33 -0.46
C ARG A 89 -10.44 4.30 -0.91
N LEU A 90 -11.39 4.13 0.03
CA LEU A 90 -12.83 4.24 -0.26
C LEU A 90 -13.25 5.63 -0.79
N ARG A 91 -12.40 6.65 -0.60
CA ARG A 91 -12.67 8.03 -1.08
C ARG A 91 -12.05 8.33 -2.44
N MET A 92 -11.32 7.39 -3.05
CA MET A 92 -10.61 7.64 -4.30
C MET A 92 -11.55 8.12 -5.41
N GLY A 93 -12.76 7.55 -5.52
CA GLY A 93 -13.76 8.00 -6.50
C GLY A 93 -14.16 9.47 -6.31
N SER A 94 -14.45 9.89 -5.08
CA SER A 94 -14.78 11.29 -4.78
C SER A 94 -13.60 12.23 -5.01
N ILE A 95 -12.38 11.79 -4.72
CA ILE A 95 -11.16 12.58 -4.97
C ILE A 95 -10.98 12.76 -6.48
N LEU A 96 -11.13 11.71 -7.28
CA LEU A 96 -11.02 11.78 -8.73
C LEU A 96 -12.03 12.75 -9.33
N GLN A 97 -13.29 12.69 -8.87
CA GLN A 97 -14.33 13.63 -9.30
C GLN A 97 -13.95 15.08 -8.96
N LEU A 98 -13.53 15.34 -7.72
CA LEU A 98 -13.12 16.68 -7.30
C LEU A 98 -11.91 17.19 -8.11
N THR A 99 -10.95 16.32 -8.42
CA THR A 99 -9.81 16.66 -9.26
C THR A 99 -10.24 17.04 -10.66
N ASN A 100 -11.18 16.30 -11.27
CA ASN A 100 -11.73 16.65 -12.57
C ASN A 100 -12.43 18.01 -12.55
N ASP A 101 -13.26 18.27 -11.54
CA ASP A 101 -13.99 19.53 -11.42
C ASP A 101 -13.05 20.74 -11.24
N THR A 102 -11.86 20.51 -10.64
CA THR A 102 -10.89 21.58 -10.33
C THR A 102 -9.82 21.75 -11.42
N PHE A 103 -9.36 20.67 -12.03
CA PHE A 103 -8.19 20.62 -12.91
C PHE A 103 -8.47 20.00 -14.29
N GLY A 104 -9.71 19.60 -14.57
CA GLY A 104 -10.11 18.95 -15.81
C GLY A 104 -9.68 17.48 -15.92
N GLU A 105 -9.94 16.90 -17.09
CA GLU A 105 -9.69 15.48 -17.38
C GLU A 105 -8.21 15.11 -17.20
N GLU A 106 -7.28 15.95 -17.67
CA GLU A 106 -5.84 15.72 -17.52
C GLU A 106 -5.41 15.61 -16.04
N GLY A 107 -5.97 16.47 -15.18
CA GLY A 107 -5.71 16.43 -13.74
C GLY A 107 -6.24 15.14 -13.10
N GLN A 108 -7.45 14.74 -13.49
CA GLN A 108 -8.05 13.48 -13.04
C GLN A 108 -7.19 12.28 -13.46
N ASP A 109 -6.72 12.26 -14.71
CA ASP A 109 -5.90 11.18 -15.26
C ASP A 109 -4.58 11.05 -14.50
N ILE A 110 -3.91 12.16 -14.19
CA ILE A 110 -2.69 12.17 -13.36
C ILE A 110 -2.95 11.54 -11.99
N VAL A 111 -4.01 11.98 -11.30
CA VAL A 111 -4.33 11.46 -9.96
C VAL A 111 -4.72 10.00 -10.02
N ASN A 112 -5.46 9.58 -11.05
CA ASN A 112 -5.82 8.19 -11.28
C ASN A 112 -4.58 7.30 -11.43
N GLN A 113 -3.59 7.75 -12.22
CA GLN A 113 -2.34 7.00 -12.38
C GLN A 113 -1.56 6.87 -11.07
N ILE A 114 -1.51 7.91 -10.24
CA ILE A 114 -0.88 7.84 -8.91
C ILE A 114 -1.64 6.86 -7.99
N PHE A 115 -2.96 6.87 -8.06
CA PHE A 115 -3.82 5.98 -7.29
C PHE A 115 -3.69 4.50 -7.67
N LEU A 116 -3.54 4.20 -8.96
CA LEU A 116 -3.38 2.84 -9.47
C LEU A 116 -1.97 2.29 -9.25
N ASN A 117 -0.94 3.12 -9.31
CA ASN A 117 0.47 2.67 -9.26
C ASN A 117 1.16 2.93 -7.90
N GLY A 118 0.54 3.73 -7.02
CA GLY A 118 1.14 4.17 -5.78
C GLY A 118 2.23 5.22 -6.02
N ARG A 119 3.41 5.03 -5.40
CA ARG A 119 4.53 5.97 -5.51
C ARG A 119 5.17 5.91 -6.90
N MET A 120 5.15 7.02 -7.63
CA MET A 120 5.71 7.08 -8.97
C MET A 120 6.60 8.32 -9.15
N THR A 121 7.64 8.21 -9.97
CA THR A 121 8.45 9.36 -10.38
C THR A 121 7.73 10.17 -11.44
N LEU A 122 8.05 11.46 -11.57
CA LEU A 122 7.45 12.31 -12.60
C LEU A 122 7.69 11.77 -14.01
N ASP A 123 8.88 11.22 -14.28
CA ASP A 123 9.18 10.64 -15.59
C ASP A 123 8.39 9.37 -15.87
N GLY A 124 8.19 8.52 -14.85
CA GLY A 124 7.33 7.34 -14.94
C GLY A 124 5.88 7.72 -15.24
N LEU A 125 5.36 8.75 -14.54
CA LEU A 125 4.01 9.27 -14.76
C LEU A 125 3.81 9.72 -16.22
N LYS A 126 4.76 10.49 -16.75
CA LYS A 126 4.71 10.96 -18.14
C LYS A 126 4.71 9.81 -19.14
N ALA A 127 5.53 8.78 -18.89
CA ALA A 127 5.59 7.61 -19.76
C ALA A 127 4.28 6.83 -19.75
N THR A 128 3.66 6.62 -18.59
CA THR A 128 2.37 5.93 -18.48
C THR A 128 1.25 6.71 -19.17
N LEU A 129 1.18 8.03 -18.98
CA LEU A 129 0.19 8.86 -19.65
C LEU A 129 0.35 8.85 -21.17
N ALA A 130 1.59 8.89 -21.69
CA ALA A 130 1.85 8.83 -23.12
C ALA A 130 1.29 7.54 -23.76
N LEU A 131 1.42 6.40 -23.07
CA LEU A 131 0.87 5.12 -23.53
C LEU A 131 -0.66 5.11 -23.57
N ASP A 132 -1.32 5.74 -22.60
CA ASP A 132 -2.78 5.81 -22.55
C ASP A 132 -3.36 6.72 -23.65
N TYR A 133 -2.65 7.80 -24.02
CA TYR A 133 -3.04 8.67 -25.14
C TYR A 133 -2.82 8.03 -26.50
N ASP A 134 -1.75 7.27 -26.70
CA ASP A 134 -1.49 6.56 -27.96
C ASP A 134 -2.48 5.39 -28.19
N SER A 135 -3.21 4.99 -27.15
CA SER A 135 -4.20 3.90 -27.18
C SER A 135 -5.64 4.37 -27.47
N LYS A 136 -5.90 5.69 -27.54
CA LYS A 136 -7.20 6.31 -27.86
C LYS A 136 -7.23 6.80 -29.30
#